data_AF-A0A420JCH0-F1
#
_entry.id   AF-A0A420JCH0-F1
#
_cell.length_a   1.000
_cell.length_b   1.000
_cell.length_c   1.000
_cell.angle_alpha   90.00
_cell.angle_beta   90.00
_cell.angle_gamma   90.00
#
_symmetry.space_group_name_H-M   'P 1'
#
loop_
_entity.id
_entity.type
_entity.pdbx_description
1 polymer ?
#
loop_
_entity_poly.entity_id
_entity_poly.type
_entity_poly.pdbx_seq_one_letter_code
_entity_poly.pdbx_strand_id
1 'polypeptide(L)'
;MNDQASVLLYRKKEDNKYLTQNELIAWLNETYKLKVSQGTVSNTLKRSKELLRGAGTTQGSNPNSRRHKAVTYPLMEEALNNLLFTRQGMVNLSGDLLKLKGGYSLKELYLDAGPF
;
A
#
# COMPACT_ATOMS: atom_id res chain seq x y z
N MET A 1 -13.32 -0.66 -2.71
CA MET A 1 -13.17 -2.10 -3.01
C MET A 1 -11.82 -2.52 -2.46
N ASN A 2 -11.75 -3.60 -1.69
CA ASN A 2 -10.49 -4.08 -1.10
C ASN A 2 -9.72 -4.96 -2.10
N ASP A 3 -8.44 -5.22 -1.85
CA ASP A 3 -7.60 -5.98 -2.78
C ASP A 3 -7.99 -7.46 -2.85
N GLN A 4 -8.53 -8.02 -1.76
CA GLN A 4 -9.05 -9.39 -1.76
C GLN A 4 -10.26 -9.55 -2.71
N ALA A 5 -11.23 -8.64 -2.67
CA ALA A 5 -12.35 -8.62 -3.62
C ALA A 5 -11.86 -8.34 -5.05
N SER A 6 -10.77 -7.57 -5.21
CA SER A 6 -10.17 -7.27 -6.50
C SER A 6 -9.51 -8.50 -7.15
N VAL A 7 -8.80 -9.31 -6.35
CA VAL A 7 -8.21 -10.58 -6.81
C VAL A 7 -9.30 -11.60 -7.14
N LEU A 8 -10.34 -11.70 -6.30
CA LEU A 8 -11.45 -12.63 -6.53
C LEU A 8 -12.30 -12.25 -7.75
N LEU A 9 -12.53 -10.95 -7.96
CA LEU A 9 -13.17 -10.43 -9.17
C LEU A 9 -12.37 -10.82 -10.42
N TYR A 10 -11.05 -10.69 -10.37
CA TYR A 10 -10.18 -11.07 -11.48
C TYR A 10 -10.23 -12.57 -11.78
N ARG A 11 -10.10 -13.44 -10.76
CA ARG A 11 -10.24 -14.89 -10.92
C ARG A 11 -11.59 -15.27 -11.50
N LYS A 12 -12.68 -14.69 -10.99
CA LYS A 12 -14.04 -14.94 -11.49
C LYS A 12 -14.18 -14.58 -12.97
N LYS A 13 -13.52 -13.50 -13.42
CA LYS A 13 -13.49 -13.06 -14.82
C LYS A 13 -12.61 -13.96 -15.70
N GLU A 14 -11.52 -14.50 -15.17
CA GLU A 14 -10.68 -15.48 -15.88
C GLU A 14 -11.37 -16.83 -16.03
N ASP A 15 -11.99 -17.34 -14.97
CA ASP A 15 -12.75 -18.60 -14.96
C ASP A 15 -13.95 -18.52 -15.91
N ASN A 16 -14.50 -17.33 -16.13
CA ASN A 16 -15.69 -17.10 -16.94
C ASN A 16 -15.50 -15.89 -17.87
N LYS A 17 -14.78 -16.11 -18.98
CA LYS A 17 -14.48 -15.06 -19.98
C LYS A 17 -15.73 -14.43 -20.61
N TYR A 18 -16.88 -15.10 -20.58
CA TYR A 18 -18.13 -14.61 -21.14
C TYR A 18 -18.97 -13.76 -20.18
N LEU A 19 -18.62 -13.70 -18.89
CA LEU A 19 -19.34 -12.84 -17.94
C LEU A 19 -19.24 -11.37 -18.37
N THR A 20 -20.40 -10.74 -18.46
CA THR A 20 -20.53 -9.32 -18.70
C THR A 20 -20.18 -8.53 -17.44
N GLN A 21 -19.89 -7.25 -17.62
CA GLN A 21 -19.51 -6.39 -16.50
C GLN A 21 -20.65 -6.19 -15.50
N ASN A 22 -21.91 -6.20 -15.98
CA ASN A 22 -23.09 -6.08 -15.13
C ASN A 22 -23.30 -7.32 -14.25
N GLU A 23 -23.04 -8.51 -14.78
CA GLU A 23 -23.12 -9.75 -14.00
C GLU A 23 -22.04 -9.81 -12.92
N LEU A 24 -20.84 -9.29 -13.20
CA LEU A 24 -19.78 -9.17 -12.18
C LEU A 24 -20.14 -8.19 -11.07
N ILE A 25 -20.82 -7.08 -11.40
CA ILE A 25 -21.32 -6.12 -10.41
C ILE A 25 -22.42 -6.76 -9.55
N ALA A 26 -23.36 -7.48 -10.18
CA ALA A 26 -24.41 -8.21 -9.47
C ALA A 26 -23.80 -9.23 -8.51
N TRP A 27 -22.83 -10.03 -8.97
CA TRP A 27 -22.13 -11.01 -8.15
C TRP A 27 -21.38 -10.38 -6.97
N LEU A 28 -20.69 -9.25 -7.17
CA LEU A 28 -20.01 -8.52 -6.10
C LEU A 28 -21.00 -7.97 -5.06
N ASN A 29 -22.15 -7.47 -5.52
CA ASN A 29 -23.20 -6.97 -4.65
C ASN A 29 -23.86 -8.11 -3.86
N GLU A 30 -24.10 -9.27 -4.47
CA GLU A 30 -24.68 -10.43 -3.78
C GLU A 30 -23.73 -11.04 -2.75
N THR A 31 -22.47 -11.25 -3.15
CA THR A 31 -21.47 -11.98 -2.35
C THR A 31 -20.89 -11.14 -1.21
N TYR A 32 -20.63 -9.85 -1.46
CA TYR A 32 -19.94 -8.97 -0.52
C TYR A 32 -20.78 -7.79 -0.03
N LYS A 33 -22.04 -7.68 -0.48
CA LYS A 33 -22.90 -6.50 -0.23
C LYS A 33 -22.23 -5.18 -0.64
N LEU A 34 -21.35 -5.24 -1.64
CA LEU A 34 -20.61 -4.09 -2.15
C LEU A 34 -21.36 -3.47 -3.33
N LYS A 35 -21.86 -2.25 -3.15
CA LYS A 35 -22.28 -1.41 -4.28
C LYS A 35 -21.04 -0.84 -4.97
N VAL A 36 -20.75 -1.34 -6.16
CA VAL A 36 -19.64 -0.87 -6.99
C VAL A 36 -20.16 -0.39 -8.35
N SER A 37 -19.54 0.66 -8.88
CA SER A 37 -19.88 1.15 -10.22
C SER A 37 -19.19 0.31 -11.30
N GLN A 38 -19.73 0.36 -12.52
CA GLN A 38 -19.09 -0.26 -13.68
C GLN A 38 -17.67 0.26 -13.92
N GLY A 39 -17.46 1.57 -13.75
CA GLY A 39 -16.13 2.18 -13.84
C GLY A 39 -15.16 1.65 -12.79
N THR A 40 -15.64 1.41 -11.56
CA THR A 40 -14.85 0.78 -10.49
C THR A 40 -14.40 -0.63 -10.90
N VAL A 41 -15.32 -1.46 -11.39
CA VAL A 41 -15.00 -2.82 -11.87
C VAL A 41 -13.99 -2.79 -13.01
N SER A 42 -14.16 -1.88 -13.97
CA SER A 42 -13.24 -1.76 -15.11
C SER A 42 -11.83 -1.33 -14.69
N ASN A 43 -11.73 -0.35 -13.80
CA ASN A 43 -10.46 0.13 -13.28
C ASN A 43 -9.77 -0.94 -12.42
N THR A 44 -10.53 -1.69 -11.63
CA THR A 44 -9.97 -2.79 -10.86
C THR A 44 -9.48 -3.91 -11.77
N LEU A 45 -10.25 -4.36 -12.77
CA LEU A 45 -9.79 -5.42 -13.68
C LEU A 45 -8.51 -5.03 -14.44
N LYS A 46 -8.36 -3.75 -14.83
CA LYS A 46 -7.11 -3.23 -15.41
C LYS A 46 -5.97 -3.26 -14.39
N ARG A 47 -6.22 -2.75 -13.18
CA ARG A 47 -5.22 -2.66 -12.12
C ARG A 47 -4.82 -4.02 -11.54
N SER A 48 -5.73 -4.98 -11.46
CA SER A 48 -5.45 -6.33 -10.98
C SER A 48 -4.50 -7.07 -11.93
N LYS A 49 -4.61 -6.83 -13.23
CA LYS A 49 -3.64 -7.33 -14.22
C LYS A 49 -2.23 -6.78 -13.97
N GLU A 50 -2.12 -5.51 -13.57
CA GLU A 50 -0.84 -4.89 -13.18
C GLU A 50 -0.32 -5.41 -11.83
N LEU A 51 -1.22 -5.57 -10.84
CA LEU A 51 -0.89 -6.12 -9.53
C LEU A 51 -0.39 -7.56 -9.64
N LEU A 52 -1.03 -8.41 -10.44
CA LEU A 52 -0.58 -9.79 -10.67
C LEU A 52 0.75 -9.85 -11.43
N ARG A 53 1.01 -8.88 -12.31
CA ARG A 53 2.31 -8.75 -13.01
C ARG A 53 3.42 -8.27 -12.07
N GLY A 54 3.11 -7.45 -11.07
CA GLY A 54 4.06 -6.96 -10.06
C GLY A 54 4.19 -7.83 -8.80
N ALA A 55 3.25 -8.76 -8.56
CA ALA A 55 3.23 -9.65 -7.41
C ALA A 55 4.37 -10.70 -7.43
N GLY A 56 5.06 -10.87 -8.57
CA GLY A 56 6.30 -11.65 -8.63
C GLY A 56 7.50 -10.98 -7.94
N THR A 57 7.37 -9.73 -7.46
CA THR A 57 8.54 -8.94 -7.00
C THR A 57 8.36 -8.28 -5.64
N THR A 58 7.19 -8.31 -4.99
CA THR A 58 7.01 -7.66 -3.68
C THR A 58 6.07 -8.43 -2.76
N GLN A 59 6.60 -9.49 -2.15
CA GLN A 59 6.01 -10.10 -0.97
C GLN A 59 6.14 -9.12 0.21
N GLY A 60 5.07 -8.37 0.54
CA GLY A 60 5.02 -7.61 1.80
C GLY A 60 4.30 -6.24 1.81
N SER A 61 3.78 -5.73 0.69
CA SER A 61 3.09 -4.42 0.71
C SER A 61 1.60 -4.53 1.02
N ASN A 62 1.21 -3.98 2.17
CA ASN A 62 -0.15 -3.88 2.67
C ASN A 62 -1.10 -3.23 1.63
N PRO A 63 -2.22 -3.87 1.24
CA PRO A 63 -3.13 -3.41 0.18
C PRO A 63 -3.89 -2.11 0.50
N ASN A 64 -3.93 -1.69 1.77
CA ASN A 64 -4.55 -0.42 2.18
C ASN A 64 -3.57 0.77 2.19
N SER A 65 -2.34 0.57 1.72
CA SER A 65 -1.34 1.62 1.55
C SER A 65 -1.81 2.62 0.49
N ARG A 66 -2.45 3.72 0.93
CA ARG A 66 -2.53 4.94 0.13
C ARG A 66 -1.12 5.20 -0.38
N ARG A 67 -0.94 5.36 -1.71
CA ARG A 67 0.35 5.64 -2.36
C ARG A 67 1.20 6.47 -1.40
N HIS A 68 2.23 5.87 -0.79
CA HIS A 68 3.12 6.63 0.08
C HIS A 68 3.65 7.78 -0.77
N LYS A 69 3.42 9.01 -0.29
CA LYS A 69 4.00 10.19 -0.89
C LYS A 69 5.51 9.91 -1.02
N ALA A 70 6.11 10.25 -2.16
CA ALA A 70 7.54 10.06 -2.34
C ALA A 70 8.27 10.67 -1.14
N VAL A 71 9.01 9.83 -0.42
CA VAL A 71 9.73 10.23 0.79
C VAL A 71 10.91 11.08 0.35
N THR A 72 11.00 12.30 0.88
CA THR A 72 12.07 13.25 0.54
C THR A 72 13.44 12.75 1.02
N TYR A 73 13.49 12.00 2.13
CA TYR A 73 14.72 11.50 2.75
C TYR A 73 14.62 10.00 3.07
N PRO A 74 14.68 9.12 2.04
CA PRO A 74 14.42 7.69 2.22
C PRO A 74 15.41 6.99 3.17
N LEU A 75 16.69 7.38 3.13
CA LEU A 75 17.73 6.78 4.00
C LEU A 75 17.55 7.16 5.47
N MET A 76 17.06 8.38 5.74
CA MET A 76 16.78 8.83 7.09
C MET A 76 15.54 8.12 7.67
N GLU A 77 14.49 7.95 6.86
CA GLU A 77 13.30 7.20 7.27
C GLU A 77 13.63 5.72 7.53
N GLU A 78 14.48 5.09 6.71
CA GLU A 78 14.96 3.73 6.93
C GLU A 78 15.75 3.60 8.25
N ALA A 79 16.69 4.51 8.51
CA ALA A 79 17.47 4.50 9.75
C ALA A 79 16.57 4.67 11.00
N LEU A 80 15.57 5.54 10.92
CA LEU A 80 14.60 5.74 12.02
C LEU A 80 13.69 4.54 12.21
N ASN A 81 13.21 3.92 11.13
CA ASN A 81 12.40 2.70 11.20
C ASN A 81 13.19 1.57 11.85
N ASN A 82 14.44 1.36 11.46
CA ASN A 82 15.30 0.35 12.07
C ASN A 82 15.54 0.60 13.56
N LEU A 83 15.75 1.86 13.96
CA LEU A 83 15.87 2.25 15.36
C LEU A 83 14.57 1.98 16.15
N LEU A 84 13.42 2.32 15.56
CA LEU A 84 12.10 2.06 16.12
C LEU A 84 11.91 0.56 16.34
N PHE A 85 12.07 -0.26 15.31
CA PHE A 85 11.87 -1.72 15.39
C PHE A 85 12.81 -2.37 16.41
N THR A 86 14.05 -1.92 16.49
CA THR A 86 15.04 -2.48 17.42
C THR A 86 14.76 -2.10 18.88
N ARG A 87 14.12 -0.95 19.13
CA ARG A 87 13.87 -0.44 20.49
C ARG A 87 12.41 -0.50 20.92
N GLN A 88 11.50 -0.94 20.05
CA GLN A 88 10.08 -1.09 20.36
C GLN A 88 9.92 -2.13 21.48
N GLY A 89 9.59 -1.65 22.68
CA GLY A 89 9.44 -2.47 23.89
C GLY A 89 10.57 -2.33 24.93
N MET A 90 11.73 -1.75 24.57
CA MET A 90 12.81 -1.47 25.52
C MET A 90 12.79 -0.03 26.05
N VAL A 91 12.29 0.90 25.24
CA VAL A 91 12.22 2.33 25.59
C VAL A 91 10.92 2.91 25.05
N ASN A 92 10.25 3.73 25.86
CA ASN A 92 9.15 4.57 25.36
C ASN A 92 9.74 5.64 24.44
N LEU A 93 9.70 5.39 23.13
CA LEU A 93 10.16 6.32 22.11
C LEU A 93 9.09 7.41 21.94
N SER A 94 9.25 8.52 22.67
CA SER A 94 8.40 9.69 22.50
C SER A 94 8.63 10.33 21.12
N GLY A 95 7.62 11.04 20.63
CA GLY A 95 7.73 11.78 19.36
C GLY A 95 8.89 12.78 19.35
N ASP A 96 9.22 13.37 20.51
CA ASP A 96 10.32 14.33 20.62
C ASP A 96 11.70 13.65 20.52
N LEU A 97 11.84 12.45 21.09
CA LEU A 97 13.06 11.66 20.94
C LEU A 97 13.26 11.20 19.48
N LEU A 98 12.17 10.89 18.77
CA LEU A 98 12.19 10.56 17.35
C LEU A 98 12.58 11.77 16.50
N LYS A 99 12.04 12.95 16.77
CA LYS A 99 12.44 14.19 16.09
C LYS A 99 13.92 14.52 16.31
N LEU A 100 14.40 14.37 17.54
CA LEU A 100 15.81 14.59 17.87
C LEU A 100 16.72 13.62 17.10
N LYS A 101 16.40 12.33 17.12
CA LYS A 101 17.15 11.31 16.37
C LYS A 101 17.08 11.54 14.86
N GLY A 102 15.91 11.92 14.33
CA GLY A 102 15.74 12.27 12.93
C GLY A 102 16.59 13.45 12.51
N GLY A 103 16.71 14.47 13.37
CA GLY A 103 17.59 15.62 13.14
C GLY A 103 19.07 15.24 13.05
N TYR A 104 19.55 14.31 13.89
CA TYR A 104 20.92 13.79 13.80
C TYR A 104 21.13 13.00 12.51
N SER A 105 20.25 12.05 12.20
CA SER A 105 20.34 11.23 10.98
C SER A 105 20.23 12.07 9.71
N LEU A 106 19.43 13.13 9.73
CA LEU A 106 19.34 14.05 8.59
C LEU A 106 20.66 14.80 8.37
N LYS A 107 21.27 15.36 9.43
CA LYS A 107 22.56 16.07 9.31
C LYS A 107 23.70 15.15 8.88
N GLU A 108 23.66 13.90 9.33
CA GLU A 108 24.68 12.88 8.99
C GLU A 108 24.55 12.41 7.54
N LEU A 109 23.33 12.18 7.06
CA LEU A 109 23.07 11.62 5.73
C LEU A 109 22.91 12.68 4.63
N TYR A 110 22.58 13.91 5.00
CA TYR A 110 22.27 15.00 4.07
C TYR A 110 22.90 16.31 4.55
N LEU A 111 24.17 16.53 4.17
CA LEU A 111 24.97 17.69 4.58
C LEU A 111 24.39 19.04 4.09
N ASP A 112 23.63 19.04 2.99
CA ASP A 112 22.99 20.23 2.40
C ASP A 112 21.53 20.44 2.84
N ALA A 113 21.02 19.63 3.78
CA ALA A 113 19.67 19.80 4.28
C ALA A 113 19.56 21.04 5.19
N GLY A 114 18.77 22.03 4.78
CA GLY A 114 18.49 23.22 5.58
C GLY A 114 17.76 22.89 6.89
N PRO A 115 17.89 23.74 7.94
CA PRO A 115 17.20 23.52 9.21
C PRO A 115 15.67 23.59 9.00
N PHE A 116 14.97 22.61 9.58
CA PHE A 116 13.51 22.58 9.68
C PHE A 116 12.98 23.49 10.79
#